data_AF-A0A4Q3V285-F1
#
_entry.id   AF-A0A4Q3V285-F1
#
_cell.length_a   1.000
_cell.length_b   1.000
_cell.length_c   1.000
_cell.angle_alpha   90.00
_cell.angle_beta   90.00
_cell.angle_gamma   90.00
#
_symmetry.space_group_name_H-M   'P 1'
#
loop_
_entity.id
_entity.type
_entity.pdbx_description
1 polymer ?
#
loop_
_entity_poly.entity_id
_entity_poly.type
_entity_poly.pdbx_seq_one_letter_code
_entity_poly.pdbx_strand_id
1 'polypeptide(L)' 'MPMPSLFLVDAFADRPFTGNPAGVVLMEAWPEESWMQSVAMEMNQAETAFLVAEGDGYRLRWFTPMV' A
#
# COMPACT_ATOMS: atom_id res chain seq x y z
N MET A 1 14.76 -11.42 1.38
CA MET A 1 13.90 -10.25 1.68
C MET A 1 13.01 -10.65 2.85
N PRO A 2 13.02 -9.93 3.97
CA PRO A 2 11.98 -10.11 4.99
C PRO A 2 10.60 -9.89 4.35
N MET A 3 9.57 -10.58 4.85
CA MET A 3 8.20 -10.40 4.35
C MET A 3 7.72 -8.99 4.72
N PRO A 4 7.23 -8.19 3.74
CA PRO A 4 6.75 -6.86 4.03
C PRO A 4 5.47 -6.91 4.87
N SER A 5 5.27 -5.90 5.70
CA SER A 5 4.01 -5.75 6.44
C SER A 5 2.97 -5.15 5.51
N LEU A 6 1.84 -5.85 5.37
CA LEU A 6 0.70 -5.43 4.56
C LEU A 6 -0.52 -5.24 5.44
N PHE A 7 -1.16 -4.09 5.32
CA PHE A 7 -2.34 -3.70 6.06
C PHE A 7 -3.47 -3.33 5.09
N LEU A 8 -4.71 -3.61 5.50
CA LEU A 8 -5.90 -3.05 4.87
C LEU A 8 -6.45 -1.99 5.83
N VAL A 9 -6.56 -0.75 5.36
CA VAL A 9 -6.99 0.39 6.18
C VAL A 9 -8.19 1.06 5.54
N ASP A 10 -9.26 1.21 6.30
CA ASP A 10 -10.44 1.97 5.93
C ASP A 10 -10.20 3.46 6.19
N ALA A 11 -9.93 4.24 5.14
CA ALA A 11 -9.73 5.68 5.24
C ALA A 11 -11.08 6.42 5.39
N PHE A 12 -11.07 7.57 6.06
CA PHE A 12 -12.27 8.37 6.35
C PHE A 12 -13.36 7.58 7.09
N ALA A 13 -12.95 6.65 7.95
CA ALA A 13 -13.83 5.76 8.69
C ALA A 13 -13.60 5.88 10.21
N ASP A 14 -14.68 5.75 10.99
CA ASP A 14 -14.64 5.66 12.46
C ASP A 14 -14.86 4.23 12.97
N ARG A 15 -15.14 3.29 12.06
CA ARG A 15 -15.35 1.86 12.34
C ARG A 15 -15.02 1.01 11.10
N PRO A 16 -14.70 -0.30 11.28
CA PRO A 16 -14.42 -1.19 10.16
C PRO A 16 -15.56 -1.31 9.14
N PHE A 17 -15.21 -1.61 7.90
CA PHE A 17 -16.11 -1.84 6.76
C PHE A 17 -16.89 -0.59 6.32
N THR A 18 -16.32 0.59 6.56
CA THR A 18 -16.88 1.87 6.12
C THR A 18 -15.77 2.74 5.50
N GLY A 19 -16.14 3.86 4.87
CA GLY A 19 -15.15 4.75 4.26
C GLY A 19 -14.54 4.19 2.98
N ASN A 20 -13.28 4.49 2.72
CA ASN A 20 -12.55 4.08 1.53
C ASN A 20 -11.38 3.13 1.88
N PRO A 21 -11.48 1.82 1.62
CA PRO A 21 -10.41 0.88 1.90
C PRO A 21 -9.20 1.10 0.98
N ALA A 22 -8.00 1.03 1.57
CA ALA A 22 -6.73 1.08 0.86
C ALA A 22 -5.75 0.02 1.38
N GLY A 23 -5.00 -0.58 0.46
CA GLY A 23 -3.84 -1.41 0.83
C GLY A 23 -2.68 -0.51 1.26
N VAL A 24 -1.96 -0.88 2.32
CA VAL A 24 -0.78 -0.17 2.81
C VAL A 24 0.35 -1.16 3.04
N VAL A 25 1.47 -0.97 2.34
CA VAL A 25 2.63 -1.88 2.36
C VAL A 25 3.85 -1.13 2.88
N LEU A 26 4.40 -1.59 4.01
CA LEU A 26 5.63 -1.05 4.59
C LEU A 26 6.84 -1.82 4.07
N MET A 27 7.78 -1.09 3.48
CA MET A 27 8.95 -1.63 2.80
C MET A 27 10.24 -1.01 3.38
N GLU A 28 11.31 -1.80 3.46
CA GLU A 28 12.64 -1.31 3.84
C GLU A 28 13.33 -0.58 2.68
N ALA A 29 13.02 -0.97 1.44
CA ALA A 29 13.55 -0.38 0.21
C ALA A 29 12.53 -0.54 -0.94
N TRP A 30 12.69 0.24 -2.00
CA TRP A 30 11.79 0.17 -3.15
C TRP A 30 11.90 -1.19 -3.87
N PRO A 31 10.81 -1.96 -3.97
CA PRO A 31 10.75 -3.13 -4.85
C PRO A 31 10.63 -2.68 -6.31
N GLU A 32 10.65 -3.63 -7.24
CA GLU A 32 10.32 -3.35 -8.63
C GLU A 32 8.87 -2.89 -8.79
N GLU A 33 8.61 -1.99 -9.73
CA GLU A 33 7.27 -1.47 -10.02
C GLU A 33 6.30 -2.58 -10.46
N SER A 34 6.80 -3.56 -11.21
CA SER A 34 6.04 -4.76 -11.63
C SER A 34 5.49 -5.54 -10.44
N TRP A 35 6.27 -5.64 -9.36
CA TRP A 35 5.85 -6.30 -8.12
C TRP A 35 4.82 -5.45 -7.38
N MET A 36 5.04 -4.13 -7.28
CA MET A 36 4.07 -3.22 -6.67
C MET A 36 2.72 -3.27 -7.38
N GLN A 37 2.72 -3.26 -8.71
CA GLN A 37 1.51 -3.41 -9.53
C GLN A 37 0.81 -4.75 -9.27
N SER A 38 1.58 -5.83 -9.15
CA SER A 38 1.03 -7.17 -8.88
C SER A 38 0.38 -7.25 -7.51
N VAL A 39 0.98 -6.62 -6.50
CA VAL A 39 0.38 -6.51 -5.16
C VAL A 39 -0.88 -5.64 -5.18
N ALA A 40 -0.86 -4.50 -5.87
CA ALA A 40 -2.04 -3.64 -6.00
C ALA A 40 -3.20 -4.36 -6.70
N MET A 41 -2.87 -5.16 -7.73
CA MET A 41 -3.83 -6.02 -8.42
C MET A 41 -4.43 -7.08 -7.49
N GLU A 42 -3.61 -7.76 -6.71
CA GLU A 42 -4.06 -8.79 -5.73
C GLU A 42 -4.95 -8.17 -4.64
N MET A 43 -4.59 -6.98 -4.14
CA MET A 43 -5.38 -6.29 -3.11
C MET A 43 -6.76 -5.83 -3.60
N ASN A 44 -6.87 -5.55 -4.90
CA ASN A 44 -8.12 -5.18 -5.58
C ASN A 44 -8.93 -4.08 -4.84
N GLN A 45 -8.22 -3.11 -4.26
CA GLN A 45 -8.79 -1.88 -3.70
C GLN A 45 -8.63 -0.74 -4.69
N ALA A 46 -9.27 0.41 -4.44
CA ALA A 46 -9.10 1.58 -5.29
C ALA A 46 -7.62 1.97 -5.43
N GLU A 47 -6.88 1.94 -4.32
CA GLU A 47 -5.44 2.20 -4.29
C GLU A 47 -4.70 1.27 -3.31
N THR A 48 -3.43 1.01 -3.62
CA THR A 48 -2.44 0.44 -2.70
C THR A 48 -1.25 1.39 -2.57
N ALA A 49 -0.92 1.79 -1.34
CA ALA A 49 0.19 2.66 -1.00
C ALA A 49 1.41 1.84 -0.56
N PHE A 50 2.58 2.13 -1.14
CA PHE A 50 3.87 1.56 -0.76
C PHE A 50 4.72 2.63 -0.09
N LEU A 51 5.22 2.33 1.10
CA LEU A 51 5.97 3.26 1.93
C LEU A 51 7.39 2.74 2.15
N VAL A 52 8.38 3.61 1.91
CA VAL A 52 9.78 3.38 2.29
C VAL A 52 10.20 4.50 3.23
N ALA A 53 10.82 4.16 4.36
CA ALA A 53 11.29 5.14 5.33
C ALA A 53 12.36 6.05 4.71
N GLU A 54 12.25 7.36 4.91
CA GLU A 54 13.23 8.35 4.45
C GLU A 54 13.35 9.47 5.50
N GLY A 55 14.51 9.55 6.16
CA GLY A 55 14.76 10.55 7.20
C GLY A 55 13.81 10.39 8.40
N ASP A 56 13.07 11.46 8.71
CA ASP A 56 12.04 11.52 9.74
C ASP A 56 10.62 11.20 9.22
N GLY A 57 10.50 10.74 7.97
CA GLY A 57 9.23 10.45 7.33
C GLY A 57 9.27 9.23 6.40
N TYR A 58 8.38 9.25 5.41
CA TYR A 58 8.23 8.19 4.41
C TYR A 58 8.12 8.79 3.03
N ARG A 59 8.70 8.10 2.04
CA ARG A 59 8.33 8.30 0.63
C ARG A 59 7.24 7.32 0.25
N LEU A 60 6.32 7.81 -0.59
CA LEU A 60 5.13 7.07 -1.01
C LEU A 60 5.12 6.86 -2.51
N ARG A 61 4.59 5.70 -2.91
CA ARG A 61 4.09 5.42 -4.26
C ARG A 61 2.71 4.82 -4.14
N TRP A 62 1.81 5.16 -5.06
CA TRP A 62 0.46 4.61 -5.13
C TRP A 62 0.26 3.92 -6.45
N PHE A 63 -0.45 2.81 -6.41
CA PHE A 63 -0.86 2.06 -7.58
C PHE A 63 -2.34 1.75 -7.47
N THR A 64 -3.03 1.83 -8.61
CA THR A 64 -4.35 1.24 -8.77
C THR A 64 -4.18 -0.23 -9.19
N PRO A 65 -5.22 -1.07 -9.19
CA PRO A 65 -5.11 -2.45 -9.64
C PRO A 65 -4.69 -2.61 -11.11
N MET A 66 -4.92 -1.59 -11.94
CA MET A 66 -4.72 -1.65 -13.39
C MET A 66 -3.50 -0.87 -13.89
N VAL A 67 -3.08 0.17 -13.17
CA VAL A 67 -1.98 1.10 -13.52
C VAL A 67 -1.25 1.65 -12.31
#